data_AF-A0A9W8EEP9-F1
#
_entry.id   AF-A0A9W8EEP9-F1
#
_cell.length_a   1.000
_cell.length_b   1.000
_cell.length_c   1.000
_cell.angle_alpha   90.00
_cell.angle_beta   90.00
_cell.angle_gamma   90.00
#
_symmetry.space_group_name_H-M   'P 1'
#
loop_
_entity.id
_entity.type
_entity.pdbx_description
1 polymer ?
#
loop_
_entity_poly.entity_id
_entity_poly.type
_entity_poly.pdbx_seq_one_letter_code
_entity_poly.pdbx_strand_id
1 'polypeptide(L)'
;MILVNFLRYSYAVLAGLGLVCELVPWTREALIRYGRTMTKPDDDATKDKDKQAAAARANASPSRLSAAMIHYAAWKVPKSLFTHFYIVGAIVSGLLTIDTIAWFNSQSEFQHTGAAPHHFIPRILAFEQWLAGSIQSDVHDVRPDRLAVLALALFTLHVLLRLKESAYDQPATSAKMHASQYSVGVVFYILAPLGVVVDSYQAPGWKPQSPWL
;
A
#
# COMPACT_ATOMS: atom_id res chain seq x y z
N MET A 1 -10.66 -7.65 -14.17
CA MET A 1 -11.51 -6.87 -13.25
C MET A 1 -11.31 -7.19 -11.77
N ILE A 2 -11.16 -8.45 -11.36
CA ILE A 2 -10.88 -8.87 -9.97
C ILE A 2 -9.71 -8.11 -9.32
N LEU A 3 -8.53 -8.01 -9.95
CA LEU A 3 -7.35 -7.34 -9.40
C LEU A 3 -7.55 -5.83 -9.27
N VAL A 4 -8.14 -5.20 -10.28
CA VAL A 4 -8.42 -3.77 -10.27
C VAL A 4 -9.40 -3.45 -9.15
N ASN A 5 -10.50 -4.21 -9.09
CA ASN A 5 -11.49 -4.08 -8.04
C ASN A 5 -10.87 -4.36 -6.68
N PHE A 6 -10.02 -5.38 -6.56
CA PHE A 6 -9.28 -5.67 -5.34
C PHE A 6 -8.38 -4.49 -4.92
N LEU A 7 -7.63 -3.89 -5.85
CA LEU A 7 -6.81 -2.71 -5.58
C LEU A 7 -7.69 -1.53 -5.14
N ARG A 8 -8.75 -1.19 -5.90
CA ARG A 8 -9.67 -0.10 -5.57
C ARG A 8 -10.37 -0.32 -4.22
N TYR A 9 -10.85 -1.53 -3.96
CA TYR A 9 -11.46 -1.89 -2.68
C TYR A 9 -10.44 -1.86 -1.55
N SER A 10 -9.21 -2.32 -1.77
CA SER A 10 -8.15 -2.21 -0.77
C SER A 10 -7.87 -0.75 -0.39
N TYR A 11 -7.84 0.14 -1.38
CA TYR A 11 -7.73 1.59 -1.16
C TYR A 11 -8.93 2.16 -0.41
N ALA A 12 -10.14 1.84 -0.85
CA ALA A 12 -11.37 2.31 -0.20
C ALA A 12 -11.47 1.82 1.25
N VAL A 13 -11.11 0.56 1.51
CA VAL A 13 -11.08 -0.03 2.85
C VAL A 13 -10.01 0.65 3.70
N LEU A 14 -8.78 0.81 3.21
CA LEU A 14 -7.71 1.48 3.95
C LEU A 14 -8.05 2.95 4.26
N ALA A 15 -8.62 3.68 3.29
CA ALA A 15 -9.07 5.05 3.49
C ALA A 15 -10.24 5.12 4.48
N GLY A 16 -11.22 4.22 4.37
CA GLY A 16 -12.34 4.11 5.30
C GLY A 16 -11.87 3.78 6.72
N LEU A 17 -10.93 2.85 6.87
CA LEU A 17 -10.30 2.54 8.16
C LEU A 17 -9.56 3.74 8.74
N GLY A 18 -8.81 4.48 7.91
CA GLY A 18 -8.15 5.73 8.31
C GLY A 18 -9.15 6.77 8.81
N LEU A 19 -10.25 6.98 8.09
CA LEU A 19 -11.33 7.90 8.47
C LEU A 19 -12.01 7.47 9.77
N VAL A 20 -12.36 6.19 9.91
CA VAL A 20 -12.93 5.64 11.16
C VAL A 20 -11.97 5.85 12.32
N CYS A 21 -10.67 5.60 12.11
CA CYS A 21 -9.66 5.79 13.14
C CYS A 21 -9.54 7.26 13.58
N GLU A 22 -9.71 8.22 12.66
CA GLU A 22 -9.65 9.67 12.96
C GLU A 22 -10.93 10.17 13.64
N LEU A 23 -12.10 9.67 13.20
CA LEU A 23 -13.40 10.09 13.72
C LEU A 23 -13.69 9.54 15.12
N VAL A 24 -13.08 8.42 15.49
CA VAL A 24 -13.32 7.75 16.76
C VAL A 24 -12.18 8.09 17.75
N PRO A 25 -12.44 8.83 18.85
CA PRO A 25 -11.38 9.36 19.71
C PRO A 25 -10.44 8.29 20.30
N TRP A 26 -10.98 7.14 20.72
CA TRP A 26 -10.16 6.08 21.32
C TRP A 26 -9.24 5.38 20.32
N THR A 27 -9.67 5.22 19.05
CA THR A 27 -8.80 4.68 17.99
C THR A 27 -7.78 5.70 17.56
N ARG A 28 -8.14 6.99 17.51
CA ARG A 28 -7.22 8.07 17.17
C ARG A 28 -6.05 8.12 18.15
N GLU A 29 -6.34 8.02 19.43
CA GLU A 29 -5.33 7.98 20.49
C GLU A 29 -4.46 6.72 20.44
N ALA A 30 -5.04 5.56 20.11
CA ALA A 30 -4.33 4.28 20.06
C ALA A 30 -3.53 4.05 18.76
N LEU A 31 -4.02 4.55 17.62
CA LEU A 31 -3.53 4.20 16.28
C LEU A 31 -3.00 5.38 15.47
N ILE A 32 -3.44 6.62 15.73
CA ILE A 32 -3.06 7.78 14.90
C ILE A 32 -2.07 8.70 15.60
N ARG A 33 -2.09 8.77 16.95
CA ARG A 33 -1.25 9.69 17.72
C ARG A 33 0.24 9.37 17.56
N TYR A 34 0.79 9.90 16.48
CA TYR A 34 2.20 9.85 16.12
C TYR A 34 2.99 10.66 17.14
N GLY A 35 4.03 10.06 17.72
CA GLY A 35 5.15 10.84 18.22
C GLY A 35 4.85 11.89 19.28
N ARG A 36 3.96 11.63 20.25
CA ARG A 36 4.32 12.15 21.58
C ARG A 36 5.57 11.33 21.96
N THR A 37 6.74 11.93 21.81
CA THR A 37 7.87 11.59 22.67
C THR A 37 7.25 11.48 24.06
N MET A 38 7.15 10.28 24.60
CA MET A 38 6.82 10.12 26.00
C MET A 38 8.02 10.73 26.73
N THR A 39 8.00 12.06 26.88
CA THR A 39 8.65 12.71 27.99
C THR A 39 8.19 11.95 29.21
N LYS A 40 9.16 11.46 29.99
CA LYS A 40 8.96 10.62 31.18
C LYS A 40 7.64 11.00 31.87
N PRO A 41 6.80 10.02 32.25
CA PRO A 41 5.58 10.33 32.96
C PRO A 41 5.92 11.14 34.21
N ASP A 42 5.31 12.32 34.36
CA ASP A 42 5.10 12.90 35.69
C ASP A 42 4.25 11.89 36.47
N ASP A 43 4.79 11.42 37.59
CA ASP A 43 4.52 10.09 38.13
C ASP A 43 3.19 9.94 38.90
N ASP A 44 2.40 11.01 39.10
CA ASP A 44 1.44 11.00 40.21
C ASP A 44 -0.05 11.23 39.88
N ALA A 45 -0.45 11.68 38.69
CA ALA A 45 -1.85 12.06 38.44
C ALA A 45 -2.71 11.07 37.61
N THR A 46 -2.10 10.10 36.92
CA THR A 46 -2.83 9.28 35.91
C THR A 46 -3.14 7.85 36.37
N LYS A 47 -2.52 7.38 37.46
CA LYS A 47 -2.64 5.98 37.93
C LYS A 47 -4.06 5.57 38.36
N ASP A 48 -4.89 6.52 38.79
CA ASP A 48 -6.24 6.20 39.29
C ASP A 48 -7.31 6.09 38.20
N LYS A 49 -7.18 6.85 37.11
CA LYS A 49 -8.11 6.76 35.97
C LYS A 49 -7.85 5.53 35.11
N ASP A 50 -6.58 5.15 34.94
CA ASP A 50 -6.20 3.95 34.19
C ASP A 50 -6.60 2.66 34.93
N LYS A 51 -6.57 2.65 36.27
CA LYS A 51 -7.04 1.51 37.09
C LYS A 51 -8.55 1.29 36.96
N GLN A 52 -9.37 2.35 36.95
CA GLN A 52 -10.83 2.22 36.79
C GLN A 52 -11.22 1.78 35.38
N ALA A 53 -10.54 2.28 34.33
CA ALA A 53 -10.79 1.85 32.95
C ALA A 53 -10.30 0.41 32.68
N ALA A 54 -9.21 -0.02 33.31
CA ALA A 54 -8.71 -1.39 33.23
C ALA A 54 -9.65 -2.39 33.94
N ALA A 55 -10.21 -2.02 35.09
CA ALA A 55 -11.17 -2.85 35.82
C ALA A 55 -12.49 -3.05 35.06
N ALA A 56 -12.97 -2.02 34.33
CA ALA A 56 -14.17 -2.14 33.50
C ALA A 56 -13.95 -3.02 32.24
N ARG A 57 -12.73 -3.06 31.70
CA ARG A 57 -12.38 -3.90 30.53
C ARG A 57 -12.08 -5.35 30.89
N ALA A 58 -11.74 -5.65 32.14
CA ALA A 58 -11.43 -6.99 32.62
C ALA A 58 -12.64 -7.96 32.64
N ASN A 59 -13.87 -7.43 32.62
CA ASN A 59 -15.09 -8.24 32.64
C ASN A 59 -15.55 -8.73 31.25
N ALA A 60 -14.91 -8.28 30.17
CA ALA A 60 -15.13 -8.82 28.83
C ALA A 60 -13.94 -9.73 28.49
N SER A 61 -14.12 -11.04 28.57
CA SER A 61 -13.11 -12.02 28.13
C SER A 61 -12.82 -11.77 26.63
N PRO A 62 -11.67 -11.20 26.27
CA PRO A 62 -11.40 -10.85 24.89
C PRO A 62 -11.29 -12.14 24.08
N SER A 63 -11.92 -12.19 22.90
CA SER A 63 -11.70 -13.30 21.98
C SER A 63 -10.19 -13.41 21.68
N ARG A 64 -9.66 -14.62 21.46
CA ARG A 64 -8.22 -14.82 21.20
C ARG A 64 -7.70 -13.93 20.05
N LEU A 65 -8.55 -13.69 19.05
CA LEU A 65 -8.26 -12.79 17.93
C LEU A 65 -8.10 -11.33 18.39
N SER A 66 -9.00 -10.84 19.26
CA SER A 66 -8.89 -9.49 19.81
C SER A 66 -7.63 -9.31 20.66
N ALA A 67 -7.26 -10.30 21.47
CA ALA A 67 -6.02 -10.28 22.26
C ALA A 67 -4.76 -10.26 21.36
N ALA A 68 -4.75 -11.06 20.29
CA ALA A 68 -3.67 -11.05 19.30
C ALA A 68 -3.57 -9.70 18.57
N MET A 69 -4.69 -9.10 18.16
CA MET A 69 -4.70 -7.77 17.53
C MET A 69 -4.20 -6.67 18.48
N ILE A 70 -4.58 -6.72 19.77
CA ILE A 70 -4.08 -5.80 20.80
C ILE A 70 -2.57 -5.97 20.96
N HIS A 71 -2.07 -7.21 21.00
CA HIS A 71 -0.63 -7.48 21.12
C HIS A 71 0.15 -6.99 19.90
N TYR A 72 -0.37 -7.22 18.69
CA TYR A 72 0.22 -6.74 17.45
C TYR A 72 0.21 -5.20 17.37
N ALA A 73 -0.90 -4.56 17.76
CA ALA A 73 -0.99 -3.11 17.82
C ALA A 73 -0.03 -2.50 18.86
N ALA A 74 0.23 -3.20 19.98
CA ALA A 74 1.17 -2.76 20.99
C ALA A 74 2.65 -2.91 20.56
N TRP A 75 2.94 -3.78 19.58
CA TRP A 75 4.30 -3.99 19.12
C TRP A 75 4.83 -2.75 18.40
N LYS A 76 5.99 -2.29 18.85
CA LYS A 76 6.67 -1.11 18.32
C LYS A 76 7.86 -1.51 17.44
N VAL A 77 7.87 -0.98 16.24
CA VAL A 77 8.90 -1.14 15.21
C VAL A 77 9.92 -0.01 15.35
N PRO A 78 11.23 -0.30 15.43
CA PRO A 78 12.27 0.72 15.52
C PRO A 78 12.38 1.52 14.21
N LYS A 79 12.80 2.78 14.31
CA LYS A 79 13.01 3.67 13.16
C LYS A 79 13.96 3.11 12.11
N SER A 80 14.94 2.29 12.47
CA SER A 80 15.84 1.66 11.49
C SER A 80 15.09 0.79 10.48
N LEU A 81 13.92 0.26 10.85
CA LEU A 81 13.08 -0.49 9.92
C LEU A 81 12.27 0.42 8.99
N PHE A 82 12.22 1.74 9.20
CA PHE A 82 11.45 2.65 8.35
C PHE A 82 12.06 2.76 6.96
N THR A 83 13.37 2.64 6.84
CA THR A 83 14.03 2.62 5.54
C THR A 83 13.51 1.47 4.66
N HIS A 84 13.03 0.35 5.24
CA HIS A 84 12.52 -0.78 4.47
C HIS A 84 11.29 -0.45 3.62
N PHE A 85 10.35 0.35 4.11
CA PHE A 85 9.16 0.63 3.32
C PHE A 85 9.49 1.47 2.08
N TYR A 86 10.49 2.36 2.17
CA TYR A 86 10.99 3.09 1.01
C TYR A 86 11.85 2.22 0.09
N ILE A 87 12.61 1.25 0.62
CA ILE A 87 13.33 0.26 -0.21
C ILE A 87 12.33 -0.55 -1.03
N VAL A 88 11.30 -1.11 -0.38
CA VAL A 88 10.25 -1.87 -1.06
C VAL A 88 9.54 -0.98 -2.09
N GLY A 89 9.16 0.24 -1.71
CA GLY A 89 8.53 1.19 -2.62
C GLY A 89 9.42 1.52 -3.83
N ALA A 90 10.72 1.77 -3.64
CA ALA A 90 11.66 2.10 -4.71
C ALA A 90 11.84 0.93 -5.67
N ILE A 91 11.97 -0.30 -5.15
CA ILE A 91 12.07 -1.50 -5.96
C ILE A 91 10.79 -1.70 -6.77
N VAL A 92 9.62 -1.71 -6.12
CA VAL A 92 8.34 -1.97 -6.79
C VAL A 92 8.05 -0.89 -7.83
N SER A 93 8.09 0.39 -7.45
CA SER A 93 7.82 1.50 -8.38
C SER A 93 8.86 1.61 -9.49
N GLY A 94 10.14 1.37 -9.20
CA GLY A 94 11.21 1.37 -10.19
C GLY A 94 11.06 0.26 -11.23
N LEU A 95 10.81 -0.98 -10.79
CA LEU A 95 10.58 -2.11 -11.69
C LEU A 95 9.34 -1.88 -12.57
N LEU A 96 8.25 -1.38 -12.00
CA LEU A 96 7.04 -1.06 -12.76
C LEU A 96 7.26 0.09 -13.75
N THR A 97 8.04 1.11 -13.38
CA THR A 97 8.42 2.20 -14.28
C THR A 97 9.23 1.68 -15.45
N ILE A 98 10.24 0.83 -15.18
CA ILE A 98 11.08 0.22 -16.21
C ILE A 98 10.26 -0.66 -17.15
N ASP A 99 9.41 -1.55 -16.61
CA ASP A 99 8.53 -2.43 -17.40
C ASP A 99 7.60 -1.60 -18.30
N THR A 100 7.01 -0.52 -17.76
CA THR A 100 6.11 0.35 -18.53
C THR A 100 6.87 1.12 -19.63
N ILE A 101 8.08 1.61 -19.37
CA ILE A 101 8.92 2.26 -20.39
C ILE A 101 9.35 1.25 -21.46
N ALA A 102 9.76 0.04 -21.06
CA ALA A 102 10.13 -1.03 -21.97
C ALA A 102 8.97 -1.40 -22.89
N TRP A 103 7.73 -1.43 -22.36
CA TRP A 103 6.52 -1.57 -23.16
C TRP A 103 6.45 -0.52 -24.27
N PHE A 104 6.63 0.77 -23.94
CA PHE A 104 6.54 1.85 -24.94
C PHE A 104 7.62 1.73 -26.02
N ASN A 105 8.83 1.34 -25.65
CA ASN A 105 9.92 1.17 -26.59
C ASN A 105 9.72 -0.04 -27.50
N SER A 106 9.09 -1.11 -27.00
CA SER A 106 8.82 -2.33 -27.75
C SER A 106 7.59 -2.26 -28.69
N GLN A 107 6.83 -1.16 -28.65
CA GLN A 107 5.64 -0.99 -29.51
C GLN A 107 5.99 -1.01 -31.00
N SER A 108 7.11 -0.41 -31.40
CA SER A 108 7.56 -0.42 -32.79
C SER A 108 7.91 -1.84 -33.25
N GLU A 109 8.59 -2.61 -32.41
CA GLU A 109 8.95 -4.00 -32.70
C GLU A 109 7.74 -4.92 -32.81
N PHE A 110 6.72 -4.72 -31.96
CA PHE A 110 5.46 -5.46 -32.03
C PHE A 110 4.73 -5.23 -33.36
N GLN A 111 4.71 -3.98 -33.86
CA GLN A 111 4.07 -3.65 -35.14
C GLN A 111 4.73 -4.35 -36.33
N HIS A 112 6.03 -4.64 -36.26
CA HIS A 112 6.77 -5.27 -37.35
C HIS A 112 6.80 -6.80 -37.27
N THR A 113 6.85 -7.36 -36.06
CA THR A 113 7.08 -8.80 -35.86
C THR A 113 5.82 -9.57 -35.47
N GLY A 114 4.78 -8.88 -34.99
CA GLY A 114 3.57 -9.49 -34.42
C GLY A 114 3.82 -10.25 -33.10
N ALA A 115 5.05 -10.30 -32.60
CA ALA A 115 5.41 -11.01 -31.38
C ALA A 115 5.24 -10.08 -30.17
N ALA A 116 4.25 -10.39 -29.32
CA ALA A 116 3.98 -9.58 -28.12
C ALA A 116 5.16 -9.68 -27.13
N PRO A 117 5.77 -8.56 -26.74
CA PRO A 117 6.90 -8.55 -25.82
C PRO A 117 6.47 -9.03 -24.42
N HIS A 118 7.38 -9.74 -23.74
CA HIS A 118 7.12 -10.39 -22.46
C HIS A 118 7.17 -9.42 -21.26
N HIS A 119 6.20 -8.51 -21.20
CA HIS A 119 6.08 -7.55 -20.10
C HIS A 119 5.29 -8.11 -18.93
N PHE A 120 5.62 -7.65 -17.72
CA PHE A 120 5.06 -8.16 -16.47
C PHE A 120 3.56 -7.86 -16.32
N ILE A 121 3.14 -6.66 -16.68
CA ILE A 121 1.76 -6.21 -16.47
C ILE A 121 0.73 -6.90 -17.38
N PRO A 122 0.96 -7.03 -18.70
CA PRO A 122 0.09 -7.84 -19.55
C PRO A 122 -0.05 -9.29 -19.06
N ARG A 123 1.00 -9.87 -18.47
CA ARG A 123 0.95 -11.23 -17.89
C ARG A 123 0.07 -11.30 -16.64
N ILE A 124 0.13 -10.30 -15.76
CA ILE A 124 -0.77 -10.23 -14.60
C ILE A 124 -2.22 -10.09 -15.05
N LEU A 125 -2.49 -9.21 -16.02
CA LEU A 125 -3.83 -9.02 -16.56
C LEU A 125 -4.34 -10.28 -17.27
N ALA A 126 -3.50 -10.97 -18.03
CA ALA A 126 -3.83 -12.25 -18.66
C ALA A 126 -4.10 -13.35 -17.62
N PHE A 127 -3.29 -13.43 -16.57
CA PHE A 127 -3.52 -14.36 -15.45
C PHE A 127 -4.84 -14.09 -14.73
N GLU A 128 -5.18 -12.81 -14.54
CA GLU A 128 -6.45 -12.41 -13.96
C GLU A 128 -7.64 -12.78 -14.85
N GLN A 129 -7.54 -12.54 -16.17
CA GLN A 129 -8.57 -12.96 -17.13
C GLN A 129 -8.74 -14.48 -17.14
N TRP A 130 -7.65 -15.22 -17.05
CA TRP A 130 -7.67 -16.67 -16.92
C TRP A 130 -8.37 -17.12 -15.63
N LEU A 131 -8.03 -16.51 -14.47
CA LEU A 131 -8.72 -16.77 -13.20
C LEU A 131 -10.22 -16.48 -13.27
N ALA A 132 -10.60 -15.47 -14.06
CA ALA A 132 -11.99 -15.09 -14.25
C ALA A 132 -12.73 -15.97 -15.28
N GLY A 133 -12.08 -17.02 -15.81
CA GLY A 133 -12.69 -17.96 -16.76
C GLY A 133 -12.80 -17.46 -18.20
N SER A 134 -12.09 -16.38 -18.57
CA SER A 134 -12.02 -15.92 -19.96
C SER A 134 -11.12 -16.82 -20.79
N ILE A 135 -11.62 -17.29 -21.94
CA ILE A 135 -10.87 -18.09 -22.92
C ILE A 135 -10.19 -17.19 -23.98
N GLN A 136 -10.61 -15.93 -24.09
CA GLN A 136 -10.16 -15.01 -25.12
C GLN A 136 -9.30 -13.90 -24.50
N SER A 137 -7.99 -13.99 -24.75
CA SER A 137 -6.97 -13.09 -24.21
C SER A 137 -6.49 -12.10 -25.26
N ASP A 138 -7.39 -11.26 -25.80
CA ASP A 138 -6.96 -10.06 -26.55
C ASP A 138 -6.55 -8.96 -25.55
N VAL A 139 -5.49 -9.25 -24.78
CA VAL A 139 -4.79 -8.25 -23.94
C VAL A 139 -3.87 -7.37 -24.83
N HIS A 140 -3.81 -7.65 -26.12
CA HIS A 140 -2.90 -7.00 -27.07
C HIS A 140 -3.20 -5.52 -27.32
N ASP A 141 -4.44 -5.07 -27.11
CA ASP A 141 -4.84 -3.67 -27.30
C ASP A 141 -4.72 -2.79 -26.06
N VAL A 142 -4.24 -3.36 -24.95
CA VAL A 142 -4.16 -2.62 -23.70
C VAL A 142 -2.89 -1.78 -23.67
N ARG A 143 -3.06 -0.45 -23.78
CA ARG A 143 -1.95 0.51 -23.83
C ARG A 143 -1.91 1.32 -22.52
N PRO A 144 -0.79 1.31 -21.77
CA PRO A 144 -0.63 2.23 -20.66
C PRO A 144 -0.71 3.67 -21.15
N ASP A 145 -1.33 4.53 -20.37
CA ASP A 145 -1.32 5.98 -20.61
C ASP A 145 0.10 6.56 -20.36
N ARG A 146 0.52 7.51 -21.18
CA ARG A 146 1.76 8.28 -20.97
C ARG A 146 1.75 9.02 -19.63
N LEU A 147 0.57 9.46 -19.18
CA LEU A 147 0.43 10.09 -17.86
C LEU A 147 0.77 9.11 -16.73
N ALA A 148 0.51 7.81 -16.90
CA ALA A 148 0.83 6.82 -15.90
C ALA A 148 2.34 6.58 -15.79
N VAL A 149 3.07 6.62 -16.91
CA VAL A 149 4.55 6.58 -16.89
C VAL A 149 5.09 7.77 -16.11
N LEU A 150 4.59 8.97 -16.39
CA LEU A 150 5.00 10.17 -15.68
C LEU A 150 4.67 10.05 -14.18
N ALA A 151 3.46 9.59 -13.84
CA ALA A 151 3.06 9.39 -12.45
C ALA A 151 3.96 8.37 -11.73
N LEU A 152 4.30 7.25 -12.37
CA LEU A 152 5.20 6.23 -11.82
C LEU A 152 6.64 6.74 -11.66
N ALA A 153 7.14 7.50 -12.64
CA ALA A 153 8.47 8.11 -12.56
C ALA A 153 8.55 9.13 -11.41
N LEU A 154 7.53 9.98 -11.26
CA LEU A 154 7.45 10.94 -10.16
C LEU A 154 7.27 10.24 -8.81
N PHE A 155 6.48 9.17 -8.74
CA PHE A 155 6.33 8.35 -7.53
C PHE A 155 7.66 7.69 -7.16
N THR A 156 8.36 7.09 -8.12
CA THR A 156 9.68 6.49 -7.91
C THR A 156 10.68 7.53 -7.39
N LEU A 157 10.74 8.70 -8.02
CA LEU A 157 11.59 9.81 -7.58
C LEU A 157 11.25 10.25 -6.15
N HIS A 158 9.96 10.41 -5.85
CA HIS A 158 9.49 10.75 -4.51
C HIS A 158 9.97 9.73 -3.48
N VAL A 159 9.81 8.43 -3.75
CA VAL A 159 10.23 7.36 -2.84
C VAL A 159 11.75 7.35 -2.68
N LEU A 160 12.53 7.57 -3.74
CA LEU A 160 13.99 7.66 -3.66
C LEU A 160 14.45 8.86 -2.82
N LEU A 161 13.81 10.02 -2.95
CA LEU A 161 14.11 11.18 -2.12
C LEU A 161 13.83 10.88 -0.65
N ARG A 162 12.71 10.22 -0.35
CA ARG A 162 12.38 9.80 1.01
C ARG A 162 13.31 8.72 1.55
N LEU A 163 13.75 7.79 0.70
CA LEU A 163 14.74 6.79 1.04
C LEU A 163 16.07 7.46 1.41
N LYS A 164 16.53 8.41 0.60
CA LYS A 164 17.75 9.19 0.85
C LYS A 164 17.64 9.96 2.16
N GLU A 165 16.52 10.65 2.38
CA GLU A 165 16.26 11.40 3.61
C GLU A 165 16.29 10.47 4.83
N SER A 166 15.58 9.33 4.76
CA SER A 166 15.50 8.35 5.85
C SER A 166 16.83 7.65 6.14
N ALA A 167 17.65 7.40 5.12
CA ALA A 167 18.92 6.69 5.25
C ALA A 167 20.06 7.61 5.70
N TYR A 168 20.08 8.88 5.26
CA TYR A 168 21.23 9.76 5.41
C TYR A 168 20.93 11.06 6.18
N ASP A 169 19.78 11.70 5.93
CA ASP A 169 19.51 13.04 6.45
C ASP A 169 18.83 13.00 7.83
N GLN A 170 18.17 11.90 8.18
CA GLN A 170 17.46 11.77 9.44
C GLN A 170 18.36 11.25 10.56
N PRO A 171 18.42 11.94 11.72
CA PRO A 171 19.20 11.46 12.86
C PRO A 171 18.66 10.13 13.39
N ALA A 172 19.56 9.31 13.92
CA ALA A 172 19.22 8.08 14.63
C ALA A 172 18.47 8.42 15.93
N THR A 173 17.15 8.55 15.82
CA THR A 173 16.27 8.82 16.96
C THR A 173 15.76 7.50 17.55
N SER A 174 15.52 7.46 18.86
CA SER A 174 14.83 6.37 19.56
C SER A 174 13.34 6.25 19.25
N ALA A 175 12.86 6.97 18.22
CA ALA A 175 11.49 6.94 17.75
C ALA A 175 11.09 5.52 17.34
N LYS A 176 9.85 5.15 17.67
CA LYS A 176 9.25 3.87 17.32
C LYS A 176 7.84 4.11 16.80
N MET A 177 7.42 3.29 15.84
CA MET A 177 6.07 3.31 15.25
C MET A 177 5.35 2.01 15.59
N HIS A 178 4.02 2.00 15.60
CA HIS A 178 3.26 0.76 15.80
C HIS A 178 3.42 -0.18 14.60
N ALA A 179 3.47 -1.49 14.85
CA ALA A 179 3.62 -2.50 13.80
C ALA A 179 2.48 -2.46 12.78
N SER A 180 1.26 -2.13 13.22
CA SER A 180 0.11 -1.93 12.33
C SER A 180 0.35 -0.82 11.31
N GLN A 181 0.83 0.34 11.76
CA GLN A 181 1.17 1.47 10.87
C GLN A 181 2.32 1.10 9.92
N TYR A 182 3.32 0.36 10.41
CA TYR A 182 4.39 -0.16 9.57
C TYR A 182 3.87 -1.02 8.43
N SER A 183 3.02 -2.01 8.74
CA SER A 183 2.45 -2.91 7.75
C SER A 183 1.55 -2.18 6.76
N VAL A 184 0.74 -1.21 7.20
CA VAL A 184 -0.05 -0.36 6.30
C VAL A 184 0.87 0.40 5.34
N GLY A 185 1.99 0.95 5.83
CA GLY A 185 2.97 1.63 4.99
C GLY A 185 3.56 0.71 3.92
N VAL A 186 4.00 -0.50 4.29
CA VAL A 186 4.54 -1.47 3.32
C VAL A 186 3.52 -1.83 2.26
N VAL A 187 2.28 -2.14 2.68
CA VAL A 187 1.19 -2.48 1.75
C VAL A 187 0.92 -1.29 0.82
N PHE A 188 0.86 -0.07 1.33
CA PHE A 188 0.67 1.12 0.51
C PHE A 188 1.75 1.29 -0.56
N TYR A 189 3.04 1.14 -0.21
CA TYR A 189 4.14 1.29 -1.17
C TYR A 189 4.20 0.18 -2.23
N ILE A 190 3.54 -0.96 -2.01
CA ILE A 190 3.36 -2.01 -3.02
C ILE A 190 2.15 -1.70 -3.89
N LEU A 191 0.99 -1.44 -3.26
CA LEU A 191 -0.28 -1.33 -3.97
C LEU A 191 -0.43 -0.01 -4.75
N ALA A 192 0.25 1.07 -4.32
CA ALA A 192 0.09 2.39 -4.95
C ALA A 192 0.62 2.44 -6.37
N PRO A 193 1.90 2.08 -6.63
CA PRO A 193 2.38 2.05 -7.99
C PRO A 193 1.66 0.97 -8.82
N LEU A 194 1.25 -0.16 -8.23
CA LEU A 194 0.42 -1.16 -8.92
C LEU A 194 -0.94 -0.59 -9.35
N GLY A 195 -1.60 0.20 -8.51
CA GLY A 195 -2.86 0.86 -8.82
C GLY A 195 -2.73 1.82 -9.99
N VAL A 196 -1.68 2.67 -9.98
CA VAL A 196 -1.39 3.60 -11.09
C VAL A 196 -1.23 2.86 -12.41
N VAL A 197 -0.44 1.78 -12.40
CA VAL A 197 -0.26 0.92 -13.57
C VAL A 197 -1.60 0.34 -13.99
N VAL A 198 -2.27 -0.41 -13.13
CA VAL A 198 -3.49 -1.14 -13.47
C VAL A 198 -4.58 -0.21 -14.02
N ASP A 199 -4.79 0.97 -13.42
CA ASP A 199 -5.76 1.95 -13.92
C ASP A 199 -5.36 2.52 -15.30
N SER A 200 -4.07 2.66 -15.59
CA SER A 200 -3.59 3.15 -16.89
C SER A 200 -3.85 2.20 -18.05
N TYR A 201 -3.95 0.90 -17.75
CA TYR A 201 -4.31 -0.14 -18.71
C TYR A 201 -5.85 -0.23 -18.89
N GLN A 202 -6.65 0.62 -18.22
CA GLN A 202 -8.12 0.62 -18.37
C GLN A 202 -8.67 1.82 -19.17
N ALA A 203 -7.91 2.35 -20.12
CA ALA A 203 -8.23 3.58 -20.84
C ALA A 203 -9.70 3.69 -21.34
N PRO A 204 -10.26 4.90 -21.43
CA PRO A 204 -11.69 5.13 -21.64
C PRO A 204 -12.19 4.48 -22.93
N GLY A 205 -13.17 3.59 -22.80
CA GLY A 205 -13.77 2.86 -23.94
C GLY A 205 -13.54 1.35 -23.91
N TRP A 206 -12.64 0.85 -23.06
CA TRP A 206 -12.61 -0.59 -22.77
C TRP A 206 -13.88 -0.96 -21.99
N LYS A 207 -14.81 -1.63 -22.68
CA LYS A 207 -15.95 -2.28 -22.05
C LYS A 207 -15.59 -3.75 -21.86
N PRO A 208 -15.69 -4.31 -20.65
CA PRO A 208 -15.68 -5.76 -20.53
C PRO A 208 -16.79 -6.31 -21.42
N GLN A 209 -16.50 -7.33 -22.25
CA GLN A 209 -17.50 -7.94 -23.12
C GLN A 209 -18.66 -8.58 -22.33
N SER A 210 -18.49 -8.76 -21.02
CA SER A 210 -19.51 -9.23 -20.08
C SER A 210 -19.70 -8.19 -18.96
N PRO A 211 -20.94 -7.76 -18.66
CA PRO A 211 -21.22 -6.89 -17.51
C PRO A 211 -21.06 -7.58 -16.15
N TRP A 212 -20.78 -8.89 -16.14
CA TRP A 212 -20.60 -9.71 -14.94
C TRP A 212 -19.13 -10.09 -14.69
N LEU A 213 -18.20 -9.54 -15.49
CA LEU A 213 -16.75 -9.66 -15.31
C LEU A 213 -16.18 -8.31 -14.90
#